data_AF-A0A7S0L0S0-F1
#
_entry.id   AF-A0A7S0L0S0-F1
#
_cell.length_a   1.000
_cell.length_b   1.000
_cell.length_c   1.000
_cell.angle_alpha   90.00
_cell.angle_beta   90.00
_cell.angle_gamma   90.00
#
_symmetry.space_group_name_H-M   'P 1'
#
loop_
_entity.id
_entity.type
_entity.pdbx_description
1 polymer ?
#
loop_
_entity_poly.entity_id
_entity_poly.type
_entity_poly.pdbx_seq_one_letter_code
_entity_poly.pdbx_strand_id
1 'polypeptide(L)'
;LALYHREPIDAPWATAFLKAAFGYDITFDDLVSADPSLNVMSQLLTMASEELTILGLTFVVDSDESIVYDASSKRRRPIELKPNGEDEVVTVANVAEYLQLYATQKLCGAIAPQVASFR
;
A
#
# COMPACT_ATOMS: atom_id res chain seq x y z
N LEU A 1 24.92 3.03 -11.55
CA LEU A 1 26.23 2.61 -12.08
C LEU A 1 26.12 1.34 -12.93
N ALA A 2 25.63 0.22 -12.40
CA ALA A 2 25.51 -1.02 -13.16
C ALA A 2 24.63 -0.92 -14.42
N LEU A 3 23.48 -0.24 -14.35
CA LEU A 3 22.65 0.06 -15.53
C LEU A 3 23.42 0.81 -16.63
N TYR A 4 24.30 1.74 -16.25
CA TYR A 4 25.11 2.52 -17.18
C TYR A 4 26.21 1.67 -17.83
N HIS A 5 26.88 0.81 -17.06
CA HIS A 5 27.92 -0.10 -17.55
C HIS A 5 27.38 -1.39 -18.18
N ARG A 6 26.05 -1.58 -18.18
CA ARG A 6 25.39 -2.81 -18.64
C ARG A 6 25.86 -4.05 -17.88
N GLU A 7 26.16 -3.88 -16.60
CA GLU A 7 26.51 -4.98 -15.72
C GLU A 7 25.26 -5.48 -15.01
N PRO A 8 24.99 -6.79 -15.02
CA PRO A 8 23.89 -7.35 -14.24
C PRO A 8 24.23 -7.28 -12.76
N ILE A 9 23.25 -6.87 -11.94
CA ILE A 9 23.33 -6.99 -10.48
C ILE A 9 22.50 -8.21 -10.09
N ASP A 10 23.09 -9.11 -9.31
CA ASP A 10 22.37 -10.19 -8.65
C ASP A 10 21.74 -9.66 -7.35
N ALA A 11 20.60 -8.98 -7.49
CA ALA A 11 19.81 -8.48 -6.38
C ALA A 11 18.33 -8.83 -6.59
N PRO A 12 17.73 -9.66 -5.72
CA PRO A 12 16.33 -10.02 -5.82
C PRO A 12 15.45 -8.87 -5.31
N TRP A 13 15.03 -7.98 -6.21
CA TRP A 13 14.10 -6.90 -5.88
C TRP A 13 12.66 -7.30 -6.18
N ALA A 14 11.74 -6.87 -5.30
CA ALA A 14 10.31 -6.92 -5.61
C ALA A 14 9.99 -5.91 -6.72
N THR A 15 9.14 -6.31 -7.68
CA THR A 15 8.68 -5.44 -8.77
C THR A 15 8.05 -4.15 -8.24
N ALA A 16 7.28 -4.25 -7.16
CA ALA A 16 6.65 -3.12 -6.48
C ALA A 16 7.67 -2.07 -5.99
N PHE A 17 8.80 -2.53 -5.44
CA PHE A 17 9.87 -1.66 -4.97
C PHE A 17 10.53 -0.91 -6.13
N LEU A 18 10.82 -1.61 -7.23
CA LEU A 18 11.39 -0.98 -8.43
C LEU A 18 10.42 0.04 -9.04
N LYS A 19 9.12 -0.29 -9.11
CA LYS A 19 8.10 0.66 -9.55
C LYS A 19 8.11 1.92 -8.70
N ALA A 20 8.09 1.78 -7.38
CA ALA A 20 8.14 2.90 -6.45
C ALA A 20 9.41 3.75 -6.63
N ALA A 21 10.59 3.11 -6.71
CA ALA A 21 11.88 3.77 -6.88
C ALA A 21 11.97 4.59 -8.18
N PHE A 22 11.40 4.07 -9.28
CA PHE A 22 11.41 4.74 -10.57
C PHE A 22 10.20 5.65 -10.81
N GLY A 23 9.27 5.76 -9.85
CA GLY A 23 8.11 6.64 -9.93
C GLY A 23 6.96 6.12 -10.80
N TYR A 24 6.86 4.80 -10.98
CA TYR A 24 5.70 4.17 -11.58
C TYR A 24 4.58 3.98 -10.55
N ASP A 25 3.34 3.99 -11.03
CA ASP A 25 2.17 3.75 -10.18
C ASP A 25 2.15 2.32 -9.65
N ILE A 26 1.82 2.21 -8.36
CA ILE A 26 1.64 0.93 -7.67
C ILE A 26 0.19 0.50 -7.81
N THR A 27 -0.02 -0.73 -8.26
CA THR A 27 -1.36 -1.31 -8.35
C THR A 27 -1.62 -2.27 -7.20
N PHE A 28 -2.89 -2.65 -7.01
CA PHE A 28 -3.24 -3.68 -6.03
C PHE A 28 -2.61 -5.04 -6.37
N ASP A 29 -2.42 -5.36 -7.64
CA ASP A 29 -1.74 -6.60 -8.07
C ASP A 29 -0.27 -6.65 -7.64
N ASP A 30 0.40 -5.50 -7.54
CA ASP A 30 1.77 -5.41 -7.01
C ASP A 30 1.80 -5.79 -5.52
N LEU A 31 0.77 -5.41 -4.76
CA LEU A 31 0.61 -5.80 -3.37
C LEU A 31 0.34 -7.31 -3.24
N VAL A 32 -0.57 -7.86 -4.05
CA VAL A 32 -0.88 -9.30 -4.04
C VAL A 32 0.33 -10.14 -4.45
N SER A 33 1.17 -9.64 -5.36
CA SER A 33 2.41 -10.30 -5.75
C SER A 33 3.44 -10.33 -4.61
N ALA A 34 3.46 -9.30 -3.77
CA ALA A 34 4.34 -9.22 -2.60
C ALA A 34 3.79 -10.01 -1.40
N ASP A 35 2.47 -9.98 -1.19
CA ASP A 35 1.76 -10.70 -0.15
C ASP A 35 0.47 -11.33 -0.71
N PRO A 36 0.52 -12.60 -1.14
CA PRO A 36 -0.63 -13.32 -1.69
C PRO A 36 -1.80 -13.48 -0.73
N SER A 37 -1.59 -13.34 0.59
CA SER A 37 -2.67 -13.46 1.58
C SER A 37 -3.69 -12.33 1.45
N LEU A 38 -3.27 -11.17 0.94
CA LEU A 38 -4.12 -10.00 0.73
C LEU A 38 -5.02 -10.11 -0.51
N ASN A 39 -4.88 -11.16 -1.31
CA ASN A 39 -5.74 -11.39 -2.46
C ASN A 39 -7.23 -11.47 -2.06
N VAL A 40 -7.54 -11.87 -0.83
CA VAL A 40 -8.92 -11.86 -0.32
C VAL A 40 -9.59 -10.48 -0.37
N MET A 41 -8.81 -9.39 -0.27
CA MET A 41 -9.35 -8.03 -0.35
C MET A 41 -9.82 -7.64 -1.75
N SER A 42 -9.40 -8.35 -2.80
CA SER A 42 -9.94 -8.15 -4.16
C SER A 42 -11.44 -8.42 -4.24
N GLN A 43 -11.99 -9.22 -3.31
CA GLN A 43 -13.41 -9.49 -3.21
C GLN A 43 -14.24 -8.21 -3.01
N LEU A 44 -13.67 -7.17 -2.38
CA LEU A 44 -14.31 -5.87 -2.19
C LEU A 44 -14.77 -5.24 -3.51
N LEU A 45 -14.08 -5.52 -4.63
CA LEU A 45 -14.48 -5.03 -5.96
C LEU A 45 -15.78 -5.65 -6.48
N THR A 46 -16.13 -6.84 -5.97
CA THR A 46 -17.30 -7.61 -6.43
C THR A 46 -18.46 -7.61 -5.45
N MET A 47 -18.28 -7.03 -4.26
CA MET A 47 -19.32 -6.98 -3.23
C MET A 47 -20.47 -6.04 -3.63
N ALA A 48 -21.68 -6.38 -3.17
CA ALA A 48 -22.84 -5.51 -3.36
C ALA A 48 -22.73 -4.25 -2.48
N SER A 49 -23.40 -3.17 -2.90
CA SER A 49 -23.37 -1.90 -2.16
C SER A 49 -23.84 -2.03 -0.71
N GLU A 50 -24.84 -2.88 -0.46
CA GLU A 50 -25.35 -3.15 0.89
C GLU A 50 -24.27 -3.81 1.76
N GLU A 51 -23.53 -4.77 1.22
CA GLU A 51 -22.47 -5.47 1.94
C GLU A 51 -21.28 -4.55 2.27
N LEU A 52 -20.88 -3.70 1.31
CA LEU A 52 -19.85 -2.66 1.56
C LEU A 52 -20.30 -1.66 2.62
N THR A 53 -21.57 -1.29 2.62
CA THR A 53 -22.14 -0.38 3.63
C THR A 53 -22.14 -1.03 5.01
N ILE A 54 -22.44 -2.34 5.10
CA ILE A 54 -22.37 -3.11 6.35
C ILE A 54 -20.94 -3.19 6.89
N LEU A 55 -19.94 -3.32 6.00
CA LEU A 55 -18.53 -3.31 6.40
C LEU A 55 -18.10 -1.96 7.00
N GLY A 56 -18.72 -0.85 6.57
CA GLY A 56 -18.48 0.47 7.14
C GLY A 56 -17.02 0.96 7.02
N LEU A 57 -16.33 0.53 5.96
CA LEU A 57 -14.94 0.91 5.71
C LEU A 57 -14.86 2.40 5.36
N THR A 58 -13.82 3.07 5.86
CA THR A 58 -13.45 4.44 5.50
C THR A 58 -12.02 4.45 4.94
N PHE A 59 -11.53 5.60 4.47
CA PHE A 59 -10.16 5.72 3.95
C PHE A 59 -9.12 5.85 5.09
N VAL A 60 -9.33 5.11 6.18
CA VAL A 60 -8.45 5.09 7.35
C VAL A 60 -8.06 3.65 7.62
N VAL A 61 -6.75 3.42 7.75
CA VAL A 61 -6.20 2.08 7.99
C VAL A 61 -5.38 2.06 9.26
N ASP A 62 -5.42 0.95 9.98
CA ASP A 62 -4.51 0.75 11.09
C ASP A 62 -3.08 0.60 10.56
N SER A 63 -2.13 1.31 11.18
CA SER A 63 -0.71 1.10 10.93
C SER A 63 -0.33 -0.32 11.39
N ASP A 64 -0.13 -1.24 10.46
CA ASP A 64 0.54 -2.51 10.80
C ASP A 64 1.99 -2.22 11.16
N GLU A 65 2.43 -2.93 12.19
CA GLU A 65 3.75 -2.98 12.79
C GLU A 65 4.85 -2.38 11.91
N SER A 66 5.11 -1.08 12.11
CA SER A 66 6.46 -0.58 11.91
C SER A 66 7.36 -1.52 12.70
N ILE A 67 8.33 -2.18 12.08
CA ILE A 67 9.42 -2.82 12.80
C ILE A 67 10.04 -1.70 13.65
N VAL A 68 9.69 -1.71 14.93
CA VAL A 68 10.05 -0.67 15.88
C VAL A 68 11.53 -0.90 16.20
N TYR A 69 12.42 -0.14 15.55
CA TYR A 69 13.85 -0.15 15.89
C TYR A 69 14.15 0.56 17.23
N ASP A 70 13.16 1.23 17.84
CA ASP A 70 13.32 1.97 19.09
C ASP A 70 12.14 1.69 20.04
N ALA A 71 12.41 1.03 21.17
CA ALA A 71 11.44 0.51 22.15
C ALA A 71 10.51 1.57 22.82
N SER A 72 10.46 2.79 22.29
CA SER A 72 9.92 3.98 22.95
C SER A 72 8.85 4.74 22.14
N SER A 73 8.06 4.12 21.24
CA SER A 73 6.88 4.78 20.64
C SER A 73 5.81 3.77 20.20
N LYS A 74 4.76 3.52 20.99
CA LYS A 74 3.50 4.31 21.15
C LYS A 74 2.45 4.03 20.06
N ARG A 75 1.48 3.17 20.42
CA ARG A 75 0.11 2.99 19.88
C ARG A 75 -0.05 3.01 18.35
N ARG A 76 -0.64 1.94 17.80
CA ARG A 76 -1.23 1.90 16.45
C ARG A 76 -1.96 3.22 16.20
N ARG A 77 -1.42 4.07 15.32
CA ARG A 77 -2.10 5.30 14.93
C ARG A 77 -2.81 5.01 13.62
N PRO A 78 -4.10 5.33 13.51
CA PRO A 78 -4.76 5.26 12.22
C PRO A 78 -4.03 6.18 11.25
N ILE A 79 -3.84 5.68 10.03
CA ILE A 79 -3.26 6.43 8.92
C ILE A 79 -4.39 6.70 7.94
N GLU A 80 -4.62 7.98 7.68
CA GLU A 80 -5.50 8.41 6.58
C GLU A 80 -4.82 8.13 5.23
N LEU A 81 -5.52 7.41 4.36
CA LEU A 81 -5.07 7.12 3.01
C LEU A 81 -5.18 8.34 2.08
N LYS A 82 -6.08 9.27 2.40
CA LYS A 82 -6.29 10.54 1.70
C LYS A 82 -6.85 11.60 2.65
N PRO A 83 -6.76 12.90 2.32
CA PRO A 83 -7.26 13.97 3.18
C PRO A 83 -8.74 13.82 3.50
N ASN A 84 -9.11 13.95 4.77
CA ASN A 84 -10.49 13.75 5.27
C ASN A 84 -10.99 12.31 5.02
N GLY A 85 -10.08 11.34 5.04
CA GLY A 85 -10.41 9.95 4.76
C GLY A 85 -11.34 9.30 5.80
N GLU A 86 -11.39 9.86 7.02
CA GLU A 86 -12.28 9.42 8.09
C GLU A 86 -13.76 9.67 7.77
N ASP A 87 -14.06 10.78 7.09
CA ASP A 87 -15.43 11.17 6.73
C ASP A 87 -15.93 10.50 5.45
N GLU A 88 -15.04 9.91 4.65
CA GLU A 88 -15.38 9.29 3.38
C GLU A 88 -15.55 7.77 3.50
N VAL A 89 -16.78 7.31 3.29
CA VAL A 89 -17.13 5.88 3.31
C VAL A 89 -16.76 5.23 1.97
N VAL A 90 -16.28 3.99 2.05
CA VAL A 90 -16.01 3.16 0.88
C VAL A 90 -17.33 2.63 0.31
N THR A 91 -17.50 2.84 -0.99
CA THR A 91 -18.66 2.50 -1.81
C THR A 91 -18.20 1.78 -3.06
N VAL A 92 -19.14 1.22 -3.83
CA VAL A 92 -18.85 0.58 -5.13
C VAL A 92 -18.14 1.54 -6.11
N ALA A 93 -18.36 2.86 -5.97
CA ALA A 93 -17.77 3.86 -6.86
C ALA A 93 -16.30 4.18 -6.54
N ASN A 94 -15.88 4.11 -5.28
CA ASN A 94 -14.54 4.50 -4.83
C ASN A 94 -13.71 3.32 -4.25
N VAL A 95 -14.24 2.10 -4.22
CA VAL A 95 -13.53 0.90 -3.72
C VAL A 95 -12.23 0.61 -4.48
N ALA A 96 -12.18 0.89 -5.79
CA ALA A 96 -10.97 0.72 -6.58
C ALA A 96 -9.87 1.72 -6.14
N GLU A 97 -10.24 2.97 -5.86
CA GLU A 97 -9.34 3.99 -5.32
C GLU A 97 -8.85 3.58 -3.93
N TYR A 98 -9.76 3.10 -3.07
CA TYR A 98 -9.41 2.60 -1.73
C TYR A 98 -8.34 1.51 -1.80
N LEU A 99 -8.51 0.50 -2.66
CA LEU A 99 -7.55 -0.58 -2.82
C LEU A 99 -6.19 -0.09 -3.35
N GLN A 100 -6.18 0.88 -4.27
CA GLN A 100 -4.94 1.46 -4.79
C GLN A 100 -4.17 2.24 -3.70
N LEU A 101 -4.87 3.07 -2.93
CA LEU A 101 -4.26 3.82 -1.83
C LEU A 101 -3.78 2.87 -0.72
N TYR A 102 -4.56 1.83 -0.43
CA TYR A 102 -4.18 0.78 0.51
C TYR A 102 -2.88 0.09 0.08
N ALA A 103 -2.78 -0.31 -1.19
CA ALA A 103 -1.57 -0.93 -1.75
C ALA A 103 -0.35 -0.01 -1.66
N THR A 104 -0.53 1.27 -2.02
CA THR A 104 0.53 2.28 -1.93
C THR A 104 1.00 2.46 -0.49
N GLN A 105 0.07 2.57 0.46
CA GLN A 105 0.40 2.74 1.86
C GLN A 105 1.10 1.52 2.46
N LYS A 106 0.66 0.29 2.12
CA LYS A 106 1.29 -0.94 2.60
C LYS A 106 2.69 -1.16 2.03
N LEU A 107 2.89 -0.90 0.73
CA LEU A 107 4.16 -1.15 0.06
C LEU A 107 5.19 -0.03 0.29
N CYS A 108 4.74 1.23 0.39
CA CYS A 108 5.63 2.39 0.42
C CYS A 108 5.53 3.25 1.68
N GLY A 109 4.47 3.15 2.47
CA GLY A 109 4.23 4.03 3.61
C GLY A 109 5.39 4.04 4.62
N ALA A 110 5.89 2.86 4.99
CA ALA A 110 7.00 2.73 5.96
C ALA A 110 8.39 2.97 5.35
N ILE A 111 8.52 2.87 4.02
CA ILE A 111 9.81 2.90 3.32
C ILE A 111 10.00 4.15 2.44
N ALA A 112 9.06 5.11 2.47
CA ALA A 112 9.11 6.28 1.61
C ALA A 112 10.44 7.07 1.69
N PRO A 113 11.05 7.30 2.89
CA PRO A 113 12.37 7.92 2.98
C PRO A 113 13.49 7.12 2.30
N GLN A 114 13.45 5.80 2.40
CA GLN A 114 14.42 4.88 1.83
C GLN A 114 14.29 4.82 0.31
N VAL A 115 13.06 4.77 -0.20
CA VAL A 115 12.76 4.86 -1.64
C VAL A 115 13.24 6.19 -2.21
N ALA A 116 12.98 7.30 -1.51
CA ALA A 116 13.45 8.62 -1.91
C ALA A 116 14.98 8.74 -1.92
N SER A 117 15.67 8.04 -1.01
CA SER A 117 17.15 8.03 -0.96
C SER A 117 17.78 7.10 -2.00
N PHE A 118 17.04 6.10 -2.48
CA PHE A 118 17.51 5.17 -3.51
C PHE A 118 17.46 5.77 -4.92
N ARG A 119 16.47 6.64 -5.16
CA ARG A 119 16.27 7.34 -6.44
C ARG A 119 17.40 8.33 -6.74
#